data_AF-A0A9D7HZP3-F1
#
_entry.id   AF-A0A9D7HZP3-F1
#
_cell.length_a   1.000
_cell.length_b   1.000
_cell.length_c   1.000
_cell.angle_alpha   90.00
_cell.angle_beta   90.00
_cell.angle_gamma   90.00
#
_symmetry.space_group_name_H-M   'P 1'
#
loop_
_entity.id
_entity.type
_entity.pdbx_description
1 polymer ?
#
loop_
_entity_poly.entity_id
_entity_poly.type
_entity_poly.pdbx_seq_one_letter_code
_entity_poly.pdbx_strand_id
1 'polypeptide(L)'
;MKKIFNNNRLIAIAFVTVFSLGAVAPASALEKSPAVPVALKYTGQVNNQPVFELSFNGSSQQDNFTIVISDEYGNSLYRENIKGEIFTKKFALNTDELGDNNIRFEIFCNKTKNSVTYEINRNTRVVHEVAVVEIK
;
A
#
# COMPACT_ATOMS: atom_id res chain seq x y z
N MET A 1 22.02 24.50 27.24
CA MET A 1 20.95 24.43 26.22
C MET A 1 21.24 23.23 25.32
N LYS A 2 20.34 22.24 25.29
CA LYS A 2 20.52 20.95 24.62
C LYS A 2 20.16 21.14 23.14
N LYS A 3 21.14 21.01 22.23
CA LYS A 3 20.93 21.15 20.78
C LYS A 3 20.29 19.88 20.24
N ILE A 4 19.09 19.98 19.71
CA ILE A 4 18.38 18.90 19.01
C ILE A 4 18.71 19.08 17.52
N PHE A 5 19.38 18.08 16.94
CA PHE A 5 19.63 18.01 15.50
C PHE A 5 18.40 17.40 14.81
N ASN A 6 17.66 18.21 14.05
CA ASN A 6 16.59 17.74 13.18
C ASN A 6 17.19 17.35 11.82
N ASN A 7 17.41 16.07 11.58
CA ASN A 7 17.75 15.55 10.25
C ASN A 7 16.45 15.28 9.47
N ASN A 8 15.82 16.35 8.99
CA ASN A 8 14.58 16.28 8.22
C ASN A 8 14.90 16.05 6.73
N ARG A 9 15.29 14.83 6.37
CA ARG A 9 15.25 14.39 4.96
C ARG A 9 13.79 14.15 4.60
N LEU A 10 13.15 15.19 4.08
CA LEU A 10 11.81 15.10 3.50
C LEU A 10 11.88 14.21 2.25
N ILE A 11 11.50 12.95 2.39
CA ILE A 11 11.28 12.05 1.25
C ILE A 11 9.94 12.45 0.63
N ALA A 12 9.99 13.04 -0.56
CA ALA A 12 8.84 13.56 -1.25
C ALA A 12 8.17 12.43 -2.05
N ILE A 13 7.22 11.74 -1.42
CA ILE A 13 6.39 10.75 -2.12
C ILE A 13 5.41 11.52 -3.03
N ALA A 14 5.60 11.42 -4.35
CA ALA A 14 4.69 12.00 -5.33
C ALA A 14 3.42 11.15 -5.44
N PHE A 15 2.28 11.69 -5.00
CA PHE A 15 0.97 11.03 -5.04
C PHE A 15 0.09 11.61 -6.17
N VAL A 16 -0.31 10.77 -7.11
CA VAL A 16 -1.38 11.10 -8.08
C VAL A 16 -2.67 10.44 -7.58
N THR A 17 -3.55 11.23 -6.97
CA THR A 17 -4.86 10.76 -6.51
C THR A 17 -5.88 10.83 -7.65
N VAL A 18 -6.27 9.69 -8.21
CA VAL A 18 -7.42 9.58 -9.12
C VAL A 18 -8.59 8.97 -8.33
N PHE A 19 -9.62 9.76 -8.08
CA PHE A 19 -10.85 9.32 -7.43
C PHE A 19 -11.81 8.80 -8.51
N SER A 20 -11.98 7.48 -8.60
CA SER A 20 -12.88 6.84 -9.56
C SER A 20 -14.00 6.09 -8.82
N LEU A 21 -15.26 6.50 -9.06
CA LEU A 21 -16.44 5.76 -8.61
C LEU A 21 -16.63 4.54 -9.52
N GLY A 22 -15.95 3.43 -9.21
CA GLY A 22 -16.11 2.15 -9.90
C GLY A 22 -17.16 1.27 -9.23
N ALA A 23 -18.06 0.67 -10.00
CA ALA A 23 -18.94 -0.39 -9.52
C ALA A 23 -18.10 -1.64 -9.20
N VAL A 24 -18.03 -2.01 -7.92
CA VAL A 24 -17.24 -3.17 -7.45
C VAL A 24 -18.10 -4.43 -7.56
N ALA A 25 -17.66 -5.41 -8.34
CA ALA A 25 -18.29 -6.74 -8.34
C ALA A 25 -18.01 -7.45 -6.99
N PRO A 26 -18.99 -8.14 -6.39
CA PRO A 26 -18.79 -8.79 -5.10
C PRO A 26 -17.86 -9.99 -5.26
N ALA A 27 -16.65 -9.90 -4.69
CA ALA A 27 -15.79 -11.05 -4.50
C ALA A 27 -16.41 -11.96 -3.42
N SER A 28 -17.01 -13.07 -3.82
CA SER A 28 -17.45 -14.12 -2.90
C SER A 28 -16.25 -14.92 -2.41
N ALA A 29 -15.75 -14.59 -1.22
CA ALA A 29 -14.96 -15.50 -0.39
C ALA A 29 -15.82 -15.83 0.83
N LEU A 30 -16.27 -17.08 0.89
CA LEU A 30 -16.81 -17.69 2.10
C LEU A 30 -15.67 -17.69 3.12
N GLU A 31 -15.85 -17.02 4.26
CA GLU A 31 -15.15 -17.13 5.57
C GLU A 31 -15.17 -15.75 6.24
N LYS A 32 -16.03 -15.61 7.27
CA LYS A 32 -16.11 -14.50 8.25
C LYS A 32 -15.87 -13.09 7.69
N SER A 33 -16.95 -12.32 7.50
CA SER A 33 -16.88 -10.89 7.12
C SER A 33 -15.74 -10.18 7.87
N PRO A 34 -14.74 -9.63 7.17
CA PRO A 34 -13.55 -9.11 7.80
C PRO A 34 -13.93 -7.93 8.71
N ALA A 35 -13.31 -7.87 9.90
CA ALA A 35 -13.61 -6.85 10.92
C ALA A 35 -13.39 -5.40 10.42
N VAL A 36 -12.54 -5.26 9.40
CA VAL A 36 -12.36 -4.05 8.59
C VAL A 36 -12.61 -4.44 7.12
N PRO A 37 -13.59 -3.84 6.42
CA PRO A 37 -14.02 -4.27 5.10
C PRO A 37 -13.15 -3.64 4.01
N VAL A 38 -11.86 -4.03 3.98
CA VAL A 38 -10.92 -3.59 2.95
C VAL A 38 -10.24 -4.77 2.29
N ALA A 39 -9.77 -4.55 1.07
CA ALA A 39 -8.92 -5.48 0.34
C ALA A 39 -7.76 -4.72 -0.28
N LEU A 40 -6.56 -5.28 -0.18
CA LEU A 40 -5.36 -4.77 -0.86
C LEU A 40 -5.01 -5.70 -2.03
N LYS A 41 -4.77 -5.11 -3.21
CA LYS A 41 -4.40 -5.83 -4.43
C LYS A 41 -3.21 -5.18 -5.11
N TYR A 42 -2.30 -5.99 -5.66
CA TYR A 42 -1.30 -5.53 -6.61
C TYR A 42 -1.91 -5.36 -8.00
N THR A 43 -1.79 -4.17 -8.59
CA THR A 43 -2.41 -3.83 -9.89
C THR A 43 -1.39 -3.66 -11.01
N GLY A 44 -0.14 -4.09 -10.81
CA GLY A 44 0.92 -3.99 -11.81
C GLY A 44 1.90 -2.85 -11.51
N GLN A 45 2.53 -2.31 -12.55
CA GLN A 45 3.49 -1.22 -12.42
C GLN A 45 3.16 -0.06 -13.35
N VAL A 46 3.51 1.15 -12.94
CA VAL A 46 3.44 2.37 -13.75
C VAL A 46 4.78 3.09 -13.57
N ASN A 47 5.45 3.43 -14.68
CA ASN A 47 6.78 4.05 -14.66
C ASN A 47 7.79 3.29 -13.78
N ASN A 48 7.82 1.95 -13.91
CA ASN A 48 8.67 1.05 -13.11
C ASN A 48 8.39 1.02 -11.60
N GLN A 49 7.32 1.67 -11.13
CA GLN A 49 6.89 1.66 -9.75
C GLN A 49 5.70 0.71 -9.58
N PRO A 50 5.71 -0.20 -8.59
CA PRO A 50 4.56 -1.06 -8.30
C PRO A 50 3.37 -0.22 -7.86
N VAL A 51 2.19 -0.63 -8.27
CA VAL A 51 0.94 0.00 -7.88
C VAL A 51 0.11 -0.99 -7.09
N PHE A 52 -0.35 -0.55 -5.93
CA PHE A 52 -1.27 -1.27 -5.08
C PHE A 52 -2.59 -0.52 -4.99
N GLU A 53 -3.70 -1.24 -5.05
CA GLU A 53 -5.05 -0.72 -4.90
C GLU A 53 -5.64 -1.21 -3.58
N LEU A 54 -6.16 -0.27 -2.81
CA LEU A 54 -6.87 -0.46 -1.57
C LEU A 54 -8.33 -0.18 -1.82
N SER A 55 -9.17 -1.20 -1.70
CA SER A 55 -10.61 -1.12 -1.94
C SER A 55 -11.35 -1.20 -0.63
N PHE A 56 -12.18 -0.21 -0.36
CA PHE A 56 -13.00 -0.09 0.84
C PHE A 56 -14.44 -0.40 0.46
N ASN A 57 -15.07 -1.31 1.20
CA ASN A 57 -16.47 -1.68 1.05
C ASN A 57 -17.18 -1.64 2.40
N GLY A 58 -17.09 -0.47 3.04
CA GLY A 58 -17.68 -0.18 4.33
C GLY A 58 -19.17 0.10 4.29
N SER A 59 -19.67 0.52 5.44
CA SER A 59 -21.07 0.92 5.68
C SER A 59 -21.07 2.18 6.53
N SER A 60 -22.24 2.74 6.88
CA SER A 60 -22.30 3.92 7.74
C SER A 60 -21.68 3.72 9.15
N GLN A 61 -21.50 2.47 9.59
CA GLN A 61 -20.73 2.15 10.82
C GLN A 61 -19.22 1.98 10.58
N GLN A 62 -18.80 1.86 9.31
CA GLN A 62 -17.43 1.62 8.86
C GLN A 62 -17.10 2.57 7.70
N ASP A 63 -17.10 3.87 7.96
CA ASP A 63 -16.90 4.93 6.94
C ASP A 63 -15.73 5.87 7.28
N ASN A 64 -14.94 5.55 8.31
CA ASN A 64 -13.86 6.41 8.80
C ASN A 64 -12.63 5.55 9.05
N PHE A 65 -11.61 5.75 8.21
CA PHE A 65 -10.43 4.91 8.16
C PHE A 65 -9.16 5.74 8.31
N THR A 66 -8.17 5.16 8.97
CA THR A 66 -6.80 5.65 8.98
C THR A 66 -5.93 4.65 8.24
N ILE A 67 -5.24 5.12 7.20
CA ILE A 67 -4.27 4.35 6.43
C ILE A 67 -2.88 4.74 6.94
N VAL A 68 -2.08 3.77 7.31
CA VAL A 68 -0.68 3.94 7.68
C VAL A 68 0.15 3.02 6.79
N ILE A 69 1.16 3.59 6.14
CA ILE A 69 2.17 2.80 5.41
C ILE A 69 3.48 2.98 6.15
N SER A 70 4.12 1.88 6.54
CA SER A 70 5.40 1.89 7.23
C SER A 70 6.41 0.97 6.56
N ASP A 71 7.68 1.26 6.83
CA ASP A 71 8.78 0.35 6.51
C ASP A 71 8.84 -0.83 7.50
N GLU A 72 9.80 -1.72 7.29
CA GLU A 72 10.10 -2.88 8.13
C GLU A 72 10.53 -2.51 9.57
N TYR A 73 11.03 -1.29 9.78
CA TYR A 73 11.45 -0.78 11.09
C TYR A 73 10.31 -0.10 11.85
N GLY A 74 9.12 -0.01 11.25
CA GLY A 74 7.94 0.64 11.83
C GLY A 74 7.92 2.17 11.67
N ASN A 75 8.81 2.74 10.85
CA ASN A 75 8.76 4.16 10.53
C ASN A 75 7.57 4.43 9.60
N SER A 76 6.69 5.36 9.99
CA SER A 76 5.54 5.76 9.17
C SER A 76 6.03 6.57 7.97
N LEU A 77 5.94 5.97 6.78
CA LEU A 77 6.23 6.62 5.50
C LEU A 77 5.04 7.44 5.00
N TYR A 78 3.82 6.99 5.34
CA TYR A 78 2.59 7.66 4.98
C TYR A 78 1.54 7.49 6.07
N ARG A 79 0.71 8.53 6.25
CA ARG A 79 -0.48 8.48 7.10
C ARG A 79 -1.57 9.35 6.51
N GLU A 80 -2.77 8.81 6.42
CA GLU A 80 -3.94 9.54 5.95
C GLU A 80 -5.19 9.11 6.70
N ASN A 81 -6.07 10.06 6.97
CA ASN A 81 -7.42 9.79 7.46
C ASN A 81 -8.41 10.06 6.33
N ILE A 82 -9.25 9.09 6.02
CA ILE A 82 -10.23 9.17 4.95
C ILE A 82 -11.61 8.78 5.46
N LYS A 83 -12.62 9.48 4.98
CA LYS A 83 -14.02 9.16 5.23
C LYS A 83 -14.71 8.79 3.93
N GLY A 84 -15.48 7.70 3.96
CA GLY A 84 -16.22 7.16 2.84
C GLY A 84 -16.65 5.72 3.10
N GLU A 85 -17.81 5.34 2.60
CA GLU A 85 -18.30 3.96 2.73
C GLU A 85 -17.66 3.05 1.69
N ILE A 86 -17.78 3.42 0.40
CA ILE A 86 -17.28 2.63 -0.73
C ILE A 86 -16.38 3.51 -1.59
N PHE A 87 -15.11 3.16 -1.67
CA PHE A 87 -14.12 3.87 -2.49
C PHE A 87 -12.88 3.02 -2.72
N THR A 88 -12.04 3.43 -3.67
CA THR A 88 -10.73 2.81 -3.91
C THR A 88 -9.62 3.85 -3.85
N LYS A 89 -8.42 3.41 -3.47
CA LYS A 89 -7.23 4.27 -3.45
C LYS A 89 -6.01 3.51 -3.96
N LYS A 90 -5.29 4.13 -4.90
CA LYS A 90 -4.09 3.56 -5.51
C LYS A 90 -2.83 4.18 -4.92
N PHE A 91 -1.80 3.37 -4.76
CA PHE A 91 -0.52 3.71 -4.18
C PHE A 91 0.57 3.23 -5.14
N ALA A 92 1.25 4.16 -5.79
CA ALA A 92 2.50 3.88 -6.49
C ALA A 92 3.65 4.00 -5.48
N LEU A 93 4.43 2.93 -5.28
CA LEU A 93 5.56 2.97 -4.35
C LEU A 93 6.85 3.32 -5.08
N ASN A 94 7.56 4.33 -4.60
CA ASN A 94 8.87 4.66 -5.14
C ASN A 94 9.92 3.63 -4.71
N THR A 95 10.20 2.64 -5.55
CA THR A 95 11.22 1.61 -5.31
C THR A 95 12.63 2.14 -5.18
N ASP A 96 12.94 3.23 -5.87
CA ASP A 96 14.32 3.73 -5.94
C ASP A 96 14.74 4.30 -4.58
N GLU A 97 13.77 4.80 -3.81
CA GLU A 97 13.97 5.31 -2.45
C GLU A 97 13.75 4.25 -1.37
N LEU A 98 12.83 3.30 -1.60
CA LEU A 98 12.45 2.27 -0.62
C LEU A 98 13.35 1.03 -0.66
N GLY A 99 14.03 0.77 -1.78
CA GLY A 99 14.78 -0.46 -2.02
C GLY A 99 13.88 -1.70 -2.01
N ASP A 100 14.46 -2.82 -1.59
CA ASP A 100 13.79 -4.12 -1.44
C ASP A 100 13.14 -4.32 -0.05
N ASN A 101 12.95 -3.23 0.70
CA ASN A 101 12.42 -3.32 2.06
C ASN A 101 10.96 -3.78 2.06
N ASN A 102 10.60 -4.55 3.09
CA ASN A 102 9.22 -4.93 3.33
C ASN A 102 8.38 -3.70 3.69
N ILE A 103 7.20 -3.58 3.06
CA ILE A 103 6.27 -2.48 3.29
C ILE A 103 5.02 -3.03 3.95
N ARG A 104 4.55 -2.33 4.98
CA ARG A 104 3.35 -2.70 5.73
C ARG A 104 2.27 -1.65 5.53
N PHE A 105 1.08 -2.13 5.16
CA PHE A 105 -0.14 -1.33 5.10
C PHE A 105 -0.99 -1.68 6.32
N GLU A 106 -1.16 -0.74 7.24
CA GLU A 106 -2.09 -0.86 8.36
C GLU A 106 -3.30 0.03 8.12
N ILE A 107 -4.49 -0.56 8.18
CA ILE A 107 -5.75 0.14 8.02
C ILE A 107 -6.56 -0.02 9.29
N PHE A 108 -6.89 1.10 9.91
CA PHE A 108 -7.66 1.15 11.14
C PHE A 108 -9.04 1.76 10.87
N CYS A 109 -10.11 1.09 11.28
CA CYS A 109 -11.44 1.68 11.28
C CYS A 109 -11.67 2.43 12.58
N ASN A 110 -11.72 3.76 12.51
CA ASN A 110 -11.80 4.63 13.67
C ASN A 110 -13.08 4.44 14.51
N LYS A 111 -14.18 4.02 13.86
CA LYS A 111 -15.48 3.79 14.51
C LYS A 111 -15.52 2.45 15.24
N THR A 112 -15.11 1.36 14.59
CA THR A 112 -15.18 0.00 15.16
C THR A 112 -13.95 -0.38 15.99
N LYS A 113 -12.88 0.42 15.93
CA LYS A 113 -11.59 0.17 16.60
C LYS A 113 -10.87 -1.11 16.15
N ASN A 114 -11.26 -1.66 14.99
CA ASN A 114 -10.59 -2.80 14.39
C ASN A 114 -9.49 -2.33 13.42
N SER A 115 -8.41 -3.10 13.32
CA SER A 115 -7.38 -2.93 12.28
C SER A 115 -7.22 -4.18 11.43
N VAL A 116 -6.68 -3.98 10.24
CA VAL A 116 -6.13 -5.02 9.38
C VAL A 116 -4.78 -4.57 8.87
N THR A 117 -3.85 -5.52 8.80
CA THR A 117 -2.47 -5.27 8.37
C THR A 117 -2.14 -6.18 7.20
N TYR A 118 -1.61 -5.59 6.13
CA TYR A 118 -1.07 -6.30 4.99
C TYR A 118 0.43 -6.09 4.91
N GLU A 119 1.17 -7.17 4.75
CA GLU A 119 2.61 -7.13 4.54
C GLU A 119 2.93 -7.44 3.08
N ILE A 120 3.64 -6.52 2.43
CA ILE A 120 4.07 -6.66 1.05
C ILE A 120 5.52 -7.13 1.07
N ASN A 121 5.69 -8.43 0.80
CA ASN A 121 6.98 -9.04 0.60
C ASN A 121 7.31 -9.01 -0.90
N ARG A 122 8.36 -8.28 -1.29
CA ARG A 122 8.79 -8.19 -2.70
C ARG A 122 9.95 -9.13 -2.92
N ASN A 123 9.73 -10.15 -3.74
CA ASN A 123 10.78 -11.07 -4.16
C ASN A 123 11.11 -10.79 -5.63
N THR A 124 12.28 -10.23 -5.89
CA THR A 124 12.79 -9.97 -7.25
C THR A 124 13.78 -11.05 -7.65
N ARG A 125 13.54 -11.69 -8.80
CA ARG A 125 14.49 -12.65 -9.38
C ARG A 125 15.04 -12.10 -10.69
N VAL A 126 16.34 -11.80 -10.71
CA VAL A 126 17.06 -11.45 -11.95
C VAL A 126 17.49 -12.74 -12.63
N VAL A 127 17.17 -12.89 -13.92
CA VAL A 127 17.59 -14.04 -14.74
C VAL A 127 18.52 -13.53 -15.82
N HIS A 128 19.76 -14.03 -15.83
CA HIS A 128 20.72 -13.78 -16.89
C HIS A 128 20.75 -14.99 -17.82
N GLU A 129 20.28 -14.80 -19.05
CA GLU A 129 20.43 -15.80 -20.12
C GLU A 129 21.75 -15.55 -20.85
N VAL A 130 22.63 -16.55 -20.86
CA VAL A 130 23.93 -16.49 -21.53
C VAL A 130 24.01 -17.65 -22.52
N ALA A 131 24.21 -17.32 -23.79
CA ALA A 131 24.44 -18.30 -24.85
C ALA A 131 25.91 -18.27 -25.27
N VAL A 132 26.53 -19.46 -25.36
CA VAL A 132 27.88 -19.64 -25.90
C VAL A 132 27.76 -20.26 -27.28
N VAL A 133 28.34 -19.60 -28.28
CA VAL A 133 28.38 -20.09 -29.66
C VAL A 133 29.82 -20.38 -30.03
N GLU A 134 30.06 -21.55 -30.60
CA GLU A 134 31.36 -21.95 -31.12
C GLU A 134 31.65 -21.20 -32.43
N ILE A 135 32.84 -20.62 -32.55
CA ILE A 135 33.30 -19.93 -33.77
C ILE A 135 34.12 -20.92 -34.59
N LYS A 136 33.72 -21.14 -35.85
CA LYS A 136 34.47 -21.92 -36.85
C LYS A 136 35.50 -21.09 -37.58
#